data_AF-A0A7C3FKY7-F1
#
_entry.id   AF-A0A7C3FKY7-F1
#
_cell.length_a   1.000
_cell.length_b   1.000
_cell.length_c   1.000
_cell.angle_alpha   90.00
_cell.angle_beta   90.00
_cell.angle_gamma   90.00
#
_symmetry.space_group_name_H-M   'P 1'
#
loop_
_entity.id
_entity.type
_entity.pdbx_description
1 polymer ?
#
loop_
_entity_poly.entity_id
_entity_poly.type
_entity_poly.pdbx_seq_one_letter_code
_entity_poly.pdbx_strand_id
1 'polypeptide(L)'
;MKHSPFDIWLFDPQDLHAEQDEALKQHLAECDSCRALAEAWQAAEAGMLASEAMAPEPGFAHRWQQRLALARSKRRRRQTWAVLAGTIGGALVLTPIISLRLWALLAAPGEAALAWLDRLQILTLNLEALRGFVAIVLQSLQGLSVLWWVALGLGALWISGLWAGLLYRIAFKIIPNGVSR
;
A
#
# COMPACT_ATOMS: atom_id res chain seq x y z
N MET A 1 -26.44 13.75 33.86
CA MET A 1 -26.84 13.50 32.46
C MET A 1 -25.59 13.06 31.68
N LYS A 2 -25.70 12.27 30.61
CA LYS A 2 -24.53 11.66 29.94
C LYS A 2 -23.89 12.66 28.95
N HIS A 3 -22.68 13.14 29.24
CA HIS A 3 -21.92 14.09 28.39
C HIS A 3 -21.19 13.43 27.20
N SER A 4 -21.08 12.09 27.23
CA SER A 4 -20.13 11.32 26.42
C SER A 4 -20.12 11.54 24.89
N PRO A 5 -21.22 11.79 24.18
CA PRO A 5 -21.14 12.03 22.73
C PRO A 5 -20.76 13.48 22.39
N PHE A 6 -21.21 14.44 23.19
CA PHE A 6 -21.08 15.87 22.90
C PHE A 6 -19.65 16.39 23.06
N ASP A 7 -18.90 15.83 24.02
CA ASP A 7 -17.48 16.18 24.20
C ASP A 7 -16.65 15.79 22.97
N ILE A 8 -16.93 14.63 22.37
CA ILE A 8 -16.22 14.16 21.16
C ILE A 8 -16.57 15.06 19.97
N TRP A 9 -17.85 15.38 19.81
CA TRP A 9 -18.36 16.24 18.74
C TRP A 9 -17.80 17.65 18.80
N LEU A 10 -17.48 18.16 19.99
CA LEU A 10 -16.90 19.48 20.18
C LEU A 10 -15.47 19.59 19.65
N PHE A 11 -14.67 18.53 19.77
CA PHE A 11 -13.26 18.52 19.32
C PHE A 11 -13.09 18.17 17.85
N ASP A 12 -14.09 17.54 17.23
CA ASP A 12 -14.05 17.12 15.83
C ASP A 12 -15.33 17.52 15.06
N PRO A 13 -15.50 18.83 14.81
CA PRO A 13 -16.72 19.34 14.19
C PRO A 13 -16.84 19.03 12.69
N GLN A 14 -15.80 18.51 12.04
CA GLN A 14 -15.77 18.29 10.59
C GLN A 14 -16.58 17.07 10.14
N ASP A 15 -16.86 16.13 11.06
CA ASP A 15 -17.54 14.87 10.77
C ASP A 15 -19.00 14.82 11.28
N LEU A 16 -19.57 15.96 11.69
CA LEU A 16 -20.93 16.05 12.24
C LEU A 16 -22.02 16.02 11.15
N HIS A 17 -22.99 15.12 11.30
CA HIS A 17 -24.24 15.18 10.54
C HIS A 17 -25.16 16.30 11.06
N ALA A 18 -26.06 16.82 10.21
CA ALA A 18 -26.95 17.93 10.57
C ALA A 18 -27.78 17.67 11.85
N GLU A 19 -28.26 16.44 12.05
CA GLU A 19 -28.98 16.05 13.27
C GLU A 19 -28.08 16.07 14.52
N GLN A 20 -26.79 15.76 14.38
CA GLN A 20 -25.82 15.75 15.48
C GLN A 20 -25.39 17.18 15.85
N ASP A 21 -25.22 18.05 14.86
CA ASP A 21 -24.93 19.47 15.07
C ASP A 21 -26.09 20.17 15.81
N GLU A 22 -27.34 19.87 15.44
CA GLU A 22 -28.51 20.43 16.11
C GLU A 22 -28.67 19.89 17.55
N ALA A 23 -28.42 18.59 17.76
CA ALA A 23 -28.39 17.99 19.09
C ALA A 23 -27.26 18.57 19.97
N LEU A 24 -26.09 18.86 19.40
CA LEU A 24 -24.98 19.50 20.10
C LEU A 24 -25.35 20.93 20.53
N LYS A 25 -25.95 21.71 19.63
CA LYS A 25 -26.43 23.07 19.94
C LYS A 25 -27.47 23.09 21.05
N GLN A 26 -28.43 22.16 21.03
CA GLN A 26 -29.41 22.01 22.11
C GLN A 26 -28.72 21.65 23.44
N HIS A 27 -27.75 20.73 23.42
CA HIS A 27 -27.04 20.35 24.63
C HIS A 27 -26.21 21.49 25.23
N LEU A 28 -25.55 22.30 24.40
CA LEU A 28 -24.78 23.48 24.85
C LEU A 28 -25.67 24.57 25.47
N ALA A 29 -26.94 24.65 25.08
CA ALA A 29 -27.92 25.56 25.68
C ALA A 29 -28.35 25.12 27.09
N GLU A 30 -28.43 23.81 27.33
CA GLU A 30 -28.94 23.24 28.59
C GLU A 30 -27.83 22.85 29.58
N CYS A 31 -26.58 22.67 29.11
CA CYS A 31 -25.48 22.16 29.91
C CYS A 31 -24.34 23.17 30.06
N ASP A 32 -24.25 23.77 31.26
CA ASP A 32 -23.22 24.76 31.58
C ASP A 32 -21.79 24.23 31.47
N SER A 33 -21.55 22.96 31.82
CA SER A 33 -20.21 22.35 31.77
C SER A 33 -19.71 22.18 30.33
N CYS A 34 -20.58 21.72 29.42
CA CYS A 34 -20.22 21.54 28.01
C CYS A 34 -20.07 22.88 27.30
N ARG A 35 -20.85 23.91 27.69
CA ARG A 35 -20.68 25.28 27.19
C ARG A 35 -19.34 25.89 27.60
N ALA A 36 -18.95 25.76 28.87
CA ALA A 36 -17.65 26.21 29.35
C ALA A 36 -16.48 25.52 28.63
N LEU A 37 -16.63 24.22 28.32
CA LEU A 37 -15.64 23.48 27.53
C LEU A 37 -15.54 24.00 26.08
N ALA A 38 -16.68 24.30 25.45
CA ALA A 38 -16.73 24.86 24.10
C ALA A 38 -16.04 26.23 23.99
N GLU A 39 -16.31 27.11 24.95
CA GLU A 39 -15.67 28.43 25.03
C GLU A 39 -14.15 28.31 25.26
N ALA A 40 -13.73 27.41 26.15
CA ALA A 40 -12.31 27.16 26.40
C ALA A 40 -11.58 26.59 25.17
N TRP A 41 -12.25 25.69 24.43
CA TRP A 41 -11.71 25.11 23.21
C TRP A 41 -11.55 26.16 22.10
N GLN A 42 -12.58 26.96 21.86
CA GLN A 42 -12.52 28.06 20.88
C GLN A 42 -11.43 29.09 21.24
N ALA A 43 -11.26 29.41 22.52
CA ALA A 43 -10.20 30.31 22.98
C ALA A 43 -8.81 29.73 22.75
N ALA A 44 -8.62 28.41 22.96
CA ALA A 44 -7.36 27.73 22.69
C ALA A 44 -7.03 27.70 21.19
N GLU A 45 -8.02 27.36 20.34
CA GLU A 45 -7.88 27.36 18.89
C GLU A 45 -7.55 28.75 18.36
N ALA A 46 -8.27 29.77 18.81
CA ALA A 46 -8.00 31.17 18.46
C ALA A 46 -6.59 31.60 18.91
N GLY A 47 -6.14 31.18 20.10
CA GLY A 47 -4.78 31.45 20.59
C GLY A 47 -3.70 30.78 19.75
N MET A 48 -3.93 29.55 19.29
CA MET A 48 -3.01 28.84 18.39
C MET A 48 -2.96 29.47 17.00
N LEU A 49 -4.12 29.83 16.43
CA LEU A 49 -4.21 30.47 15.11
C LEU A 49 -3.66 31.90 15.10
N ALA A 50 -3.80 32.62 16.22
CA ALA A 50 -3.23 33.95 16.40
C ALA A 50 -1.71 33.92 16.67
N SER A 51 -1.14 32.75 16.98
CA SER A 51 0.29 32.63 17.20
C SER A 51 1.05 32.82 15.88
N GLU A 52 2.06 33.68 15.90
CA GLU A 52 2.87 33.95 14.72
C GLU A 52 3.73 32.72 14.39
N ALA A 53 3.70 32.29 13.12
CA ALA A 53 4.53 31.20 12.67
C ALA A 53 6.01 31.57 12.82
N MET A 54 6.74 30.81 13.64
CA MET A 54 8.17 31.05 13.86
C MET A 54 8.94 30.87 12.55
N ALA A 55 9.55 31.96 12.08
CA ALA A 55 10.38 31.91 10.88
C ALA A 55 11.65 31.08 11.13
N PRO A 56 12.12 30.32 10.14
CA PRO A 56 13.39 29.62 10.26
C PRO A 56 14.54 30.63 10.41
N GLU A 57 15.57 30.25 11.16
CA GLU A 57 16.76 31.09 11.29
C GLU A 57 17.38 31.47 9.92
N PRO A 58 18.00 32.65 9.81
CA PRO A 58 18.75 33.04 8.62
C PRO A 58 19.72 31.95 8.16
N GLY A 59 19.76 31.71 6.85
CA GLY A 59 20.62 30.70 6.24
C GLY A 59 20.13 29.25 6.35
N PHE A 60 18.93 29.00 6.89
CA PHE A 60 18.33 27.66 6.94
C PHE A 60 18.34 26.96 5.57
N ALA A 61 17.90 27.64 4.51
CA ALA A 61 17.84 27.08 3.17
C ALA A 61 19.22 26.64 2.67
N HIS A 62 20.26 27.44 2.93
CA HIS A 62 21.63 27.11 2.55
C HIS A 62 22.17 25.90 3.33
N ARG A 63 21.99 25.87 4.66
CA ARG A 63 22.38 24.72 5.50
C ARG A 63 21.67 23.44 5.05
N TRP A 64 20.38 23.55 4.73
CA TRP A 64 19.57 22.44 4.25
C TRP A 64 20.07 21.91 2.90
N GLN A 65 20.29 22.78 1.93
CA GLN A 65 20.79 22.40 0.60
C GLN A 65 22.16 21.73 0.67
N GLN A 66 23.08 22.24 1.50
CA GLN A 66 24.39 21.62 1.71
C GLN A 66 24.27 20.21 2.30
N ARG A 67 23.45 20.05 3.35
CA ARG A 67 23.19 18.72 3.94
C ARG A 67 22.55 17.77 2.94
N LEU A 68 21.62 18.26 2.13
CA LEU A 68 20.94 17.48 1.11
C LEU A 68 21.90 17.02 0.00
N ALA A 69 22.80 17.89 -0.45
CA ALA A 69 23.82 17.55 -1.45
C ALA A 69 24.77 16.46 -0.92
N LEU A 70 25.25 16.59 0.32
CA LEU A 70 26.09 15.59 0.99
C LEU A 70 25.36 14.25 1.20
N ALA A 71 24.09 14.28 1.58
CA ALA A 71 23.30 13.07 1.75
C ALA A 71 23.07 12.36 0.40
N ARG A 72 22.77 13.13 -0.65
CA ARG A 72 22.58 12.60 -2.02
C ARG A 72 23.86 11.99 -2.56
N SER A 73 25.02 12.62 -2.38
CA SER A 73 26.29 12.07 -2.86
C SER A 73 26.66 10.76 -2.15
N LYS A 74 26.49 10.69 -0.82
CA LYS A 74 26.69 9.45 -0.04
C LYS A 74 25.74 8.35 -0.50
N ARG A 75 24.46 8.67 -0.72
CA ARG A 75 23.47 7.69 -1.21
C ARG A 75 23.80 7.19 -2.61
N ARG A 76 24.15 8.09 -3.55
CA ARG A 76 24.57 7.73 -4.91
C ARG A 76 25.78 6.81 -4.86
N ARG A 77 26.82 7.16 -4.09
CA ARG A 77 28.02 6.31 -3.94
C ARG A 77 27.67 4.91 -3.42
N ARG A 78 26.84 4.80 -2.38
CA ARG A 78 26.40 3.50 -1.86
C ARG A 78 25.63 2.69 -2.91
N GLN A 79 24.73 3.32 -3.66
CA GLN A 79 23.97 2.66 -4.72
C GLN A 79 24.90 2.18 -5.85
N THR A 80 25.84 3.01 -6.29
CA THR A 80 26.83 2.62 -7.30
C THR A 80 27.66 1.42 -6.84
N TRP A 81 28.15 1.42 -5.60
CA TRP A 81 28.89 0.29 -5.06
C TRP A 81 28.03 -0.97 -4.93
N ALA A 82 26.77 -0.84 -4.50
CA ALA A 82 25.86 -1.98 -4.41
C ALA A 82 25.56 -2.59 -5.80
N VAL A 83 25.33 -1.76 -6.80
CA VAL A 83 25.12 -2.22 -8.19
C VAL A 83 26.39 -2.87 -8.72
N LEU A 84 27.55 -2.23 -8.57
CA LEU A 84 28.82 -2.80 -9.00
C LEU A 84 29.09 -4.15 -8.33
N ALA A 85 28.97 -4.23 -7.01
CA ALA A 85 29.15 -5.48 -6.27
C ALA A 85 28.14 -6.55 -6.71
N GLY A 86 26.88 -6.18 -6.93
CA GLY A 86 25.85 -7.08 -7.45
C GLY A 86 26.17 -7.59 -8.85
N THR A 87 26.62 -6.72 -9.76
CA THR A 87 26.99 -7.11 -11.13
C THR A 87 28.23 -7.98 -11.17
N ILE A 88 29.27 -7.63 -10.40
CA ILE A 88 30.51 -8.40 -10.34
C ILE A 88 30.26 -9.75 -9.68
N GLY A 89 29.57 -9.77 -8.54
CA GLY A 89 29.20 -11.00 -7.85
C GLY A 89 28.32 -11.90 -8.72
N GLY A 90 27.32 -11.31 -9.39
CA GLY A 90 26.46 -12.02 -10.34
C GLY A 90 27.25 -12.61 -11.50
N ALA A 91 28.15 -11.83 -12.11
CA ALA A 91 29.02 -12.31 -13.18
C ALA A 91 29.96 -13.43 -12.71
N LEU A 92 30.56 -13.30 -11.53
CA LEU A 92 31.48 -14.28 -10.98
C LEU A 92 30.79 -15.64 -10.70
N VAL A 93 29.52 -15.62 -10.33
CA VAL A 93 28.72 -16.82 -10.08
C VAL A 93 28.13 -17.39 -11.37
N LEU A 94 27.54 -16.56 -12.21
CA LEU A 94 26.85 -17.01 -13.43
C LEU A 94 27.83 -17.52 -14.49
N THR A 95 29.00 -16.87 -14.64
CA THR A 95 29.99 -17.25 -15.67
C THR A 95 30.41 -18.71 -15.55
N PRO A 96 30.91 -19.23 -14.40
CA PRO A 96 31.31 -20.63 -14.31
C PRO A 96 30.13 -21.59 -14.49
N ILE A 97 28.93 -21.25 -14.03
CA ILE A 97 27.73 -22.08 -14.23
C ILE A 97 27.41 -22.21 -15.72
N ILE A 98 27.39 -21.08 -16.44
CA ILE A 98 27.12 -21.04 -17.88
C ILE A 98 28.24 -21.78 -18.65
N SER A 99 29.50 -21.54 -18.29
CA SER A 99 30.64 -22.20 -18.91
C SER A 99 30.62 -23.72 -18.72
N LEU A 100 30.30 -24.21 -17.51
CA LEU A 100 30.14 -25.65 -17.23
C LEU A 100 29.00 -26.25 -18.05
N ARG A 101 27.86 -25.54 -18.17
CA ARG A 101 26.71 -26.00 -18.96
C ARG A 101 27.04 -26.04 -20.46
N LEU A 102 27.69 -25.01 -20.98
CA LEU A 102 28.13 -24.95 -22.37
C LEU A 102 29.15 -26.06 -22.67
N TRP A 103 30.10 -26.28 -21.76
CA TRP A 103 31.08 -27.36 -21.89
C TRP A 103 30.40 -28.73 -21.92
N ALA A 104 29.47 -29.00 -21.01
CA ALA A 104 28.71 -30.26 -21.01
C ALA A 104 27.91 -30.46 -22.31
N LEU A 105 27.32 -29.39 -22.84
CA LEU A 105 26.59 -29.41 -24.11
C LEU A 105 27.51 -29.74 -25.31
N LEU A 106 28.73 -29.18 -25.33
CA LEU A 106 29.73 -29.43 -26.36
C LEU A 106 30.36 -30.82 -26.24
N ALA A 107 30.55 -31.33 -25.02
CA ALA A 107 31.17 -32.62 -24.76
C ALA A 107 30.25 -33.81 -25.11
N ALA A 108 28.93 -33.66 -24.91
CA ALA A 108 27.95 -34.72 -25.16
C ALA A 108 26.67 -34.17 -25.82
N PRO A 109 26.74 -33.73 -27.10
CA PRO A 109 25.60 -33.14 -27.79
C PRO A 109 24.43 -34.12 -27.95
N GLY A 110 24.70 -35.42 -28.02
CA GLY A 110 23.67 -36.46 -28.11
C GLY A 110 22.81 -36.58 -26.86
N GLU A 111 23.42 -36.62 -25.67
CA GLU A 111 22.68 -36.66 -24.40
C GLU A 111 21.87 -35.38 -24.17
N ALA A 112 22.44 -34.23 -24.58
CA ALA A 112 21.71 -32.97 -24.52
C ALA A 112 20.48 -32.96 -25.45
N ALA A 113 20.59 -33.53 -26.66
CA ALA A 113 19.47 -33.65 -27.57
C ALA A 113 18.35 -34.53 -26.98
N LEU A 114 18.70 -35.64 -26.34
CA LEU A 114 17.75 -36.50 -25.64
C LEU A 114 17.07 -35.77 -24.45
N ALA A 115 17.83 -35.01 -23.66
CA ALA A 115 17.28 -34.21 -22.57
C ALA A 115 16.32 -33.10 -23.07
N TRP A 116 16.59 -32.52 -24.24
CA TRP A 116 15.67 -31.57 -24.86
C TRP A 116 14.38 -32.24 -25.33
N LEU A 117 14.46 -33.45 -25.89
CA LEU A 117 13.28 -34.23 -26.29
C LEU A 117 12.43 -34.61 -25.06
N ASP A 118 13.06 -35.05 -23.97
CA ASP A 118 12.36 -35.34 -22.71
C ASP A 118 11.65 -34.11 -22.15
N ARG A 119 12.30 -32.93 -22.17
CA ARG A 119 11.65 -31.67 -21.76
C ARG A 119 10.47 -31.28 -22.63
N LEU A 120 10.57 -31.49 -23.95
CA LEU A 120 9.46 -31.24 -24.86
C LEU A 120 8.30 -32.19 -24.55
N GLN A 121 8.59 -33.46 -24.28
CA GLN A 121 7.59 -34.43 -23.88
C GLN A 121 6.91 -34.06 -22.55
N ILE A 122 7.67 -33.65 -21.54
CA ILE A 122 7.13 -33.17 -20.26
C ILE A 122 6.27 -31.92 -20.48
N LEU A 123 6.68 -31.00 -21.36
CA LEU A 123 5.89 -29.81 -21.69
C LEU A 123 4.56 -30.20 -22.33
N THR A 124 4.56 -31.17 -23.26
CA THR A 124 3.33 -31.67 -23.87
C THR A 124 2.41 -32.34 -22.85
N LEU A 125 2.96 -33.18 -21.95
CA LEU A 125 2.18 -33.81 -20.88
C LEU A 125 1.57 -32.77 -19.93
N ASN A 126 2.33 -31.73 -19.58
CA ASN A 126 1.83 -30.64 -18.75
C ASN A 126 0.72 -29.84 -19.46
N LEU A 127 0.84 -29.60 -20.77
CA LEU A 127 -0.20 -28.94 -21.56
C LEU A 127 -1.47 -29.79 -21.65
N GLU A 128 -1.34 -31.10 -21.84
CA GLU A 128 -2.47 -32.02 -21.84
C GLU A 128 -3.14 -32.10 -20.45
N ALA A 129 -2.35 -32.18 -19.38
CA ALA A 129 -2.85 -32.15 -18.01
C ALA A 129 -3.58 -30.84 -17.71
N LEU A 130 -3.02 -29.69 -18.12
CA LEU A 130 -3.66 -28.39 -18.00
C LEU A 130 -4.96 -28.34 -18.79
N ARG A 131 -4.97 -28.84 -20.03
CA ARG A 131 -6.18 -28.90 -20.86
C ARG A 131 -7.25 -29.78 -20.22
N GLY A 132 -6.87 -30.94 -19.68
CA GLY A 132 -7.77 -31.84 -18.96
C GLY A 132 -8.34 -31.17 -17.71
N PHE A 133 -7.50 -30.51 -16.93
CA PHE A 133 -7.92 -29.74 -15.77
C PHE A 133 -8.92 -28.62 -16.15
N VAL A 134 -8.61 -27.84 -17.18
CA VAL A 134 -9.49 -26.78 -17.68
C VAL A 134 -10.82 -27.36 -18.16
N ALA A 135 -10.81 -28.50 -18.87
CA ALA A 135 -12.03 -29.17 -19.32
C ALA A 135 -12.89 -29.64 -18.13
N ILE A 136 -12.29 -30.24 -17.11
CA ILE A 136 -12.98 -30.67 -15.88
C ILE A 136 -13.59 -29.46 -15.16
N VAL A 137 -12.84 -28.36 -15.04
CA VAL A 137 -13.32 -27.13 -14.41
C VAL A 137 -14.48 -26.54 -15.20
N LEU A 138 -14.36 -26.44 -16.53
CA LEU A 138 -15.43 -25.94 -17.40
C LEU A 138 -16.68 -26.82 -17.35
N GLN A 139 -16.52 -28.14 -17.35
CA GLN A 139 -17.64 -29.08 -17.22
C GLN A 139 -18.31 -28.95 -15.85
N SER A 140 -17.51 -28.77 -14.80
CA SER A 140 -18.01 -28.53 -13.44
C SER A 140 -18.77 -27.20 -13.35
N LEU A 141 -18.28 -26.14 -14.02
CA LEU A 141 -18.94 -24.83 -14.10
C LEU A 141 -20.27 -24.89 -14.86
N GLN A 142 -20.39 -25.71 -15.90
CA GLN A 142 -21.65 -25.92 -16.63
C GLN A 142 -22.71 -26.64 -15.78
N GLY A 143 -22.31 -27.43 -14.79
CA GLY A 143 -23.21 -28.11 -13.86
C GLY A 143 -23.68 -27.24 -12.68
N LEU A 144 -23.16 -26.02 -12.54
CA LEU A 144 -23.56 -25.11 -11.46
C LEU A 144 -24.92 -24.50 -11.75
N SER A 145 -25.82 -24.56 -10.76
CA SER A 145 -27.09 -23.85 -10.80
C SER A 145 -26.87 -22.33 -10.82
N VAL A 146 -27.86 -21.59 -11.34
CA VAL A 146 -27.83 -20.11 -11.39
C VAL A 146 -27.53 -19.48 -10.02
N LEU A 147 -27.93 -20.13 -8.92
CA LEU A 147 -27.66 -19.68 -7.55
C LEU A 147 -26.16 -19.60 -7.24
N TRP A 148 -25.34 -20.52 -7.74
CA TRP A 148 -23.89 -20.50 -7.53
C TRP A 148 -23.22 -19.36 -8.29
N TRP A 149 -23.70 -19.04 -9.49
CA TRP A 149 -23.22 -17.89 -10.25
C TRP A 149 -23.54 -16.57 -9.55
N VAL A 150 -24.75 -16.44 -9.00
CA VAL A 150 -25.15 -15.28 -8.19
C VAL A 150 -24.31 -15.19 -6.91
N ALA A 151 -24.09 -16.30 -6.22
CA ALA A 151 -23.26 -16.35 -5.02
C ALA A 151 -21.79 -15.96 -5.30
N LEU A 152 -21.21 -16.43 -6.41
CA LEU A 152 -19.88 -16.03 -6.85
C LEU A 152 -19.81 -14.54 -7.23
N GLY A 153 -20.82 -14.02 -7.93
CA GLY A 153 -20.91 -12.60 -8.28
C GLY A 153 -21.01 -11.71 -7.03
N LEU A 154 -21.87 -12.07 -6.08
CA LEU A 154 -21.99 -11.37 -4.80
C LEU A 154 -20.70 -11.47 -3.98
N GLY A 155 -20.06 -12.64 -3.95
CA GLY A 155 -18.78 -12.85 -3.28
C GLY A 155 -17.66 -12.00 -3.90
N ALA A 156 -17.58 -11.93 -5.23
CA ALA A 156 -16.61 -11.10 -5.93
C ALA A 156 -16.84 -9.61 -5.68
N LEU A 157 -18.09 -9.15 -5.69
CA LEU A 157 -18.45 -7.78 -5.32
C LEU A 157 -18.09 -7.48 -3.87
N TRP A 158 -18.33 -8.42 -2.95
CA TRP A 158 -17.98 -8.28 -1.55
C TRP A 158 -16.47 -8.19 -1.34
N ILE A 159 -15.69 -9.07 -1.97
CA ILE A 159 -14.22 -9.04 -1.94
C ILE A 159 -13.68 -7.75 -2.56
N SER A 160 -14.23 -7.33 -3.70
CA SER A 160 -13.85 -6.07 -4.37
C SER A 160 -14.15 -4.86 -3.49
N GLY A 161 -15.33 -4.80 -2.87
CA GLY A 161 -15.70 -3.75 -1.92
C GLY A 161 -14.83 -3.75 -0.66
N LEU A 162 -14.48 -4.93 -0.14
CA LEU A 162 -13.58 -5.08 1.00
C LEU A 162 -12.16 -4.59 0.65
N TRP A 163 -11.66 -4.96 -0.53
CA TRP A 163 -10.40 -4.46 -1.07
C TRP A 163 -10.42 -2.94 -1.28
N ALA A 164 -11.48 -2.39 -1.88
CA ALA A 164 -11.64 -0.97 -2.10
C ALA A 164 -11.74 -0.19 -0.79
N GLY A 165 -12.47 -0.70 0.21
CA GLY A 165 -12.56 -0.12 1.54
C GLY A 165 -11.24 -0.18 2.31
N LEU A 166 -10.49 -1.29 2.18
CA LEU A 166 -9.16 -1.43 2.76
C LEU A 166 -8.18 -0.43 2.12
N LEU A 167 -8.19 -0.33 0.78
CA LEU A 167 -7.38 0.63 0.04
C LEU A 167 -7.77 2.06 0.39
N TYR A 168 -9.08 2.36 0.47
CA TYR A 168 -9.56 3.67 0.86
C TYR A 168 -9.10 4.04 2.27
N ARG A 169 -9.23 3.11 3.22
CA ARG A 169 -8.76 3.29 4.60
C ARG A 169 -7.25 3.48 4.68
N ILE A 170 -6.45 2.81 3.84
CA ILE A 170 -4.99 2.95 3.86
C ILE A 170 -4.52 4.22 3.12
N ALA A 171 -5.18 4.58 2.02
CA ALA A 171 -4.79 5.69 1.16
C ALA A 171 -5.34 7.05 1.63
N PHE A 172 -6.57 7.09 2.16
CA PHE A 172 -7.28 8.32 2.53
C PHE A 172 -7.43 8.53 4.04
N LYS A 173 -7.08 7.55 4.88
CA LYS A 173 -6.84 7.84 6.31
C LYS A 173 -5.46 8.50 6.44
N ILE A 174 -5.41 9.72 5.93
CA ILE A 174 -4.35 10.69 6.08
C ILE A 174 -4.15 10.88 7.58
N ILE A 175 -2.92 10.65 8.04
CA ILE A 175 -2.44 11.13 9.33
C ILE A 175 -2.65 12.65 9.30
N PRO A 176 -3.44 13.26 10.20
CA PRO A 176 -3.60 14.70 10.25
C PRO A 176 -2.28 15.26 10.77
N ASN A 177 -1.31 15.46 9.88
CA ASN A 177 -0.07 16.23 10.02
C ASN A 177 0.81 15.99 8.78
N GLY A 178 0.59 16.79 7.72
CA GLY A 178 1.35 16.66 6.48
C GLY A 178 1.19 17.83 5.54
N VAL A 179 1.73 18.99 5.93
CA VAL A 179 2.22 20.13 5.12
C VAL A 179 1.77 20.13 3.64
N SER A 180 0.85 21.04 3.31
CA SER A 180 0.55 21.44 1.95
C SER A 180 1.74 22.18 1.30
N ARG A 181 1.96 21.89 0.02
CA ARG A 181 2.65 22.78 -0.92
C ARG A 181 1.61 23.57 -1.69
#